data_AF-A0A914NZX0-F1
#
_entry.id   AF-A0A914NZX0-F1
#
_cell.length_a   1.000
_cell.length_b   1.000
_cell.length_c   1.000
_cell.angle_alpha   90.00
_cell.angle_beta   90.00
_cell.angle_gamma   90.00
#
_symmetry.space_group_name_H-M   'P 1'
#
loop_
_entity.id
_entity.type
_entity.pdbx_description
1 polymer ?
#
loop_
_entity_poly.entity_id
_entity_poly.type
_entity_poly.pdbx_seq_one_letter_code
_entity_poly.pdbx_strand_id
1 'polypeptide(L)'
;MRALDSEKHFAKELLDIGSGIWNNEQDEVVLPIDCISKGDLVDEIFGYVIADKSWNEMANMAIVAPKNVDVKELNNRVLNMLPEDKILYTSIDKAENEDKQVLDEYLDEFLYSLSPNGFPLHELKLKKNAIVMLIRNLNIEQGGLDPGNL
;
A
#
# COMPACT_ATOMS: atom_id res chain seq x y z
N MET A 1 -12.23 3.12 -7.46
CA MET A 1 -13.40 3.10 -6.56
C MET A 1 -14.65 3.19 -7.42
N ARG A 2 -15.70 2.42 -7.14
CA ARG A 2 -16.98 2.49 -7.86
C ARG A 2 -18.07 2.63 -6.80
N ALA A 3 -19.02 3.54 -7.03
CA ALA A 3 -20.23 3.60 -6.21
C ALA A 3 -21.02 2.30 -6.37
N LEU A 4 -21.58 1.79 -5.27
CA LEU A 4 -22.49 0.66 -5.29
C LEU A 4 -23.84 1.08 -5.89
N ASP A 5 -24.62 0.12 -6.40
CA ASP A 5 -25.96 0.40 -6.97
C ASP A 5 -26.92 1.05 -5.95
N SER A 6 -26.68 0.80 -4.67
CA SER A 6 -27.40 1.42 -3.54
C SER A 6 -26.99 2.87 -3.28
N GLU A 7 -25.79 3.29 -3.69
CA GLU A 7 -25.17 4.57 -3.35
C GLU A 7 -25.47 5.65 -4.40
N LYS A 8 -26.76 5.83 -4.74
CA LYS A 8 -27.18 6.76 -5.79
C LYS A 8 -26.74 8.20 -5.55
N HIS A 9 -26.64 8.62 -4.30
CA HIS A 9 -26.17 9.97 -3.94
C HIS A 9 -24.68 10.13 -4.28
N PHE A 10 -23.83 9.24 -3.77
CA PHE A 10 -22.40 9.25 -4.03
C PHE A 10 -22.08 9.10 -5.53
N ALA A 11 -22.80 8.25 -6.24
CA ALA A 11 -22.66 8.11 -7.69
C ALA A 11 -22.92 9.43 -8.43
N LYS A 12 -23.90 10.22 -7.97
CA LYS A 12 -24.16 11.56 -8.51
C LYS A 12 -23.03 12.53 -8.18
N GLU A 13 -22.53 12.54 -6.94
CA GLU A 13 -21.40 13.40 -6.55
C GLU A 13 -20.16 13.12 -7.39
N LEU A 14 -19.83 11.84 -7.64
CA LEU A 14 -18.73 11.47 -8.53
C LEU A 14 -18.94 11.99 -9.96
N LEU A 15 -20.18 11.98 -10.46
CA LEU A 15 -20.52 12.53 -11.78
C LEU A 15 -20.38 14.06 -11.81
N ASP A 16 -20.83 14.74 -10.75
CA ASP A 16 -20.74 16.20 -10.62
C ASP A 16 -19.28 16.65 -10.56
N ILE A 17 -18.42 15.92 -9.83
CA ILE A 17 -16.96 16.11 -9.83
C ILE A 17 -16.39 15.90 -11.24
N GLY A 18 -16.73 14.78 -11.89
CA GLY A 18 -16.24 14.46 -13.24
C GLY A 18 -16.73 15.44 -14.32
N SER A 19 -17.82 16.16 -14.06
CA SER A 19 -18.38 17.19 -14.95
C SER A 19 -17.82 18.59 -14.67
N GLY A 20 -16.94 18.73 -13.67
CA GLY A 20 -16.36 20.02 -13.27
C GLY A 20 -17.32 20.93 -12.50
N ILE A 21 -18.47 20.43 -12.04
CA ILE A 21 -19.45 21.23 -11.28
C ILE A 21 -18.84 21.70 -9.95
N TRP A 22 -17.91 20.91 -9.41
CA TRP A 22 -17.22 21.18 -8.15
C TRP A 22 -15.95 22.02 -8.35
N ASN A 23 -15.67 22.49 -9.56
CA ASN A 23 -14.44 23.22 -9.83
C ASN A 23 -14.60 24.71 -9.51
N ASN A 24 -13.54 25.33 -9.00
CA ASN A 24 -13.46 26.78 -8.85
C ASN A 24 -13.18 27.48 -10.20
N GLU A 25 -13.05 28.81 -10.17
CA GLU A 25 -12.73 29.60 -11.38
C GLU A 25 -11.36 29.26 -12.00
N GLN A 26 -10.49 28.56 -11.27
CA GLN A 26 -9.17 28.10 -11.71
C GLN A 26 -9.19 26.65 -12.22
N ASP A 27 -10.37 26.04 -12.36
CA ASP A 27 -10.58 24.65 -12.76
C ASP A 27 -10.04 23.61 -11.76
N GLU A 28 -9.95 23.97 -10.48
CA GLU A 28 -9.53 23.09 -9.40
C GLU A 28 -10.73 22.54 -8.64
N VAL A 29 -10.74 21.23 -8.38
CA VAL A 29 -11.82 20.57 -7.62
C VAL A 29 -11.84 21.10 -6.18
N VAL A 30 -12.99 21.64 -5.76
CA VAL A 30 -13.25 22.06 -4.38
C VAL A 30 -13.98 20.95 -3.64
N LEU A 31 -13.28 20.28 -2.74
CA LEU A 31 -13.88 19.23 -1.91
C LEU A 31 -14.66 19.85 -0.72
N PRO A 32 -15.79 19.25 -0.32
CA PRO A 32 -16.48 19.58 0.91
C PRO A 32 -15.54 19.49 2.11
N ILE A 33 -15.72 20.37 3.09
CA ILE A 33 -14.92 20.38 4.32
C ILE A 33 -14.97 19.04 5.05
N ASP A 34 -16.11 18.34 4.97
CA ASP A 34 -16.30 17.04 5.62
C ASP A 34 -15.51 15.90 4.93
N CYS A 35 -15.02 16.11 3.71
CA CYS A 35 -14.15 15.18 3.01
C CYS A 35 -12.66 15.41 3.29
N ILE A 36 -12.32 16.47 4.04
CA ILE A 36 -10.94 16.87 4.32
C ILE A 36 -10.63 16.58 5.78
N SER A 37 -9.75 15.61 6.03
CA SER A 37 -9.21 15.39 7.36
C SER A 37 -8.40 16.61 7.82
N LYS A 38 -8.56 17.00 9.09
CA LYS A 38 -7.80 18.07 9.74
C LYS A 38 -6.73 17.54 10.69
N GLY A 39 -6.67 16.22 10.86
CA GLY A 39 -5.75 15.54 11.76
C GLY A 39 -4.83 14.60 10.98
N ASP A 40 -4.45 13.54 11.68
CA ASP A 40 -3.58 12.52 11.12
C ASP A 40 -4.40 11.36 10.58
N LEU A 41 -4.43 11.22 9.25
CA LEU A 41 -5.21 10.17 8.58
C LEU A 41 -4.81 8.76 9.03
N VAL A 42 -3.55 8.51 9.38
CA VAL A 42 -3.11 7.19 9.81
C VAL A 42 -3.74 6.84 11.16
N ASP A 43 -3.70 7.77 12.11
CA ASP A 43 -4.31 7.58 13.42
C ASP A 43 -5.85 7.56 13.35
N GLU A 44 -6.46 8.43 12.53
CA GLU A 44 -7.91 8.50 12.35
C GLU A 44 -8.50 7.21 11.76
N ILE A 45 -7.80 6.61 10.77
CA ILE A 45 -8.27 5.40 10.09
C ILE A 45 -7.87 4.15 10.86
N PHE A 46 -6.60 4.01 11.28
CA PHE A 46 -6.12 2.74 11.86
C PHE A 46 -6.03 2.75 13.38
N GLY A 47 -6.03 3.90 14.04
CA GLY A 47 -5.74 4.01 15.48
C GLY A 47 -6.71 3.22 16.36
N TYR A 48 -8.02 3.41 16.17
CA TYR A 48 -9.03 2.72 16.98
C TYR A 48 -9.01 1.21 16.76
N VAL A 49 -8.85 0.77 15.51
CA VAL A 49 -8.86 -0.63 15.10
C VAL A 49 -7.67 -1.39 15.68
N ILE A 50 -6.50 -0.75 15.69
CA ILE A 50 -5.28 -1.30 16.29
C ILE A 50 -5.41 -1.36 17.82
N ALA A 51 -5.97 -0.31 18.44
CA ALA A 51 -6.19 -0.25 19.88
C ALA A 51 -7.16 -1.36 20.36
N ASP A 52 -8.25 -1.56 19.63
CA ASP A 52 -9.27 -2.58 19.90
C ASP A 52 -8.86 -3.99 19.43
N LYS A 53 -7.73 -4.10 18.72
CA LYS A 53 -7.21 -5.34 18.13
C LYS A 53 -8.18 -5.99 17.14
N SER A 54 -8.95 -5.18 16.42
CA SER A 54 -9.95 -5.58 15.44
C SER A 54 -9.32 -5.89 14.07
N TRP A 55 -8.40 -6.87 14.02
CA TRP A 55 -7.57 -7.13 12.82
C TRP A 55 -8.37 -7.45 11.55
N ASN A 56 -9.52 -8.11 11.67
CA ASN A 56 -10.39 -8.42 10.54
C ASN A 56 -11.02 -7.16 9.93
N GLU A 57 -11.34 -6.16 10.76
CA GLU A 57 -11.83 -4.87 10.28
C GLU A 57 -10.70 -4.10 9.59
N MET A 58 -9.51 -4.12 10.20
CA MET A 58 -8.30 -3.47 9.67
C MET A 58 -8.00 -3.92 8.23
N ALA A 59 -8.22 -5.21 7.92
CA ALA A 59 -8.01 -5.77 6.58
C ALA A 59 -8.91 -5.16 5.49
N ASN A 60 -10.04 -4.54 5.86
CA ASN A 60 -10.96 -3.88 4.94
C ASN A 60 -10.68 -2.37 4.76
N MET A 61 -9.60 -1.86 5.38
CA MET A 61 -9.28 -0.44 5.41
C MET A 61 -8.06 -0.14 4.54
N ALA A 62 -8.10 1.01 3.86
CA ALA A 62 -7.02 1.42 2.97
C ALA A 62 -6.88 2.95 2.97
N ILE A 63 -5.62 3.41 2.96
CA ILE A 63 -5.27 4.79 2.61
C ILE A 63 -4.57 4.71 1.25
N VAL A 64 -5.02 5.51 0.29
CA VAL A 64 -4.46 5.56 -1.05
C VAL A 64 -3.74 6.88 -1.25
N ALA A 65 -2.52 6.83 -1.79
CA ALA A 65 -1.76 8.03 -2.14
C ALA A 65 -1.30 7.98 -3.61
N PRO A 66 -1.12 9.14 -4.27
CA PRO A 66 -0.74 9.18 -5.68
C PRO A 66 0.66 8.62 -5.98
N LYS A 67 1.60 8.70 -5.03
CA LYS A 67 2.99 8.27 -5.22
C LYS A 67 3.35 7.13 -4.29
N ASN A 68 4.13 6.18 -4.81
CA ASN A 68 4.64 5.05 -4.04
C ASN A 68 5.53 5.46 -2.85
N VAL A 69 6.21 6.61 -2.93
CA VAL A 69 7.01 7.13 -1.81
C VAL A 69 6.13 7.47 -0.61
N ASP A 70 4.99 8.12 -0.86
CA ASP A 70 4.01 8.48 0.17
C ASP A 70 3.34 7.21 0.72
N VAL A 71 2.98 6.26 -0.15
CA VAL A 71 2.45 4.94 0.27
C VAL A 71 3.45 4.21 1.17
N LYS A 72 4.75 4.23 0.84
CA LYS A 72 5.79 3.58 1.64
C LYS A 72 5.90 4.22 3.02
N GLU A 73 5.82 5.54 3.11
CA GLU A 73 5.80 6.26 4.39
C GLU A 73 4.58 5.87 5.21
N LEU A 74 3.38 5.94 4.63
CA LEU A 74 2.11 5.57 5.29
C LEU A 74 2.13 4.13 5.80
N ASN A 75 2.58 3.18 4.97
CA ASN A 75 2.69 1.77 5.36
C ASN A 75 3.65 1.58 6.54
N ASN A 76 4.78 2.29 6.57
CA ASN A 76 5.71 2.24 7.70
C ASN A 76 5.11 2.83 8.97
N ARG A 77 4.33 3.91 8.86
CA ARG A 77 3.64 4.52 10.01
C ARG A 77 2.63 3.56 10.63
N VAL A 78 1.74 2.98 9.81
CA VAL A 78 0.77 1.97 10.26
C VAL A 78 1.48 0.77 10.88
N LEU A 79 2.56 0.28 10.24
CA LEU A 79 3.36 -0.82 10.79
C LEU A 79 3.91 -0.45 12.18
N ASN A 80 4.46 0.75 12.34
CA ASN A 80 5.04 1.18 13.62
C ASN A 80 4.02 1.26 14.75
N MET A 81 2.74 1.53 14.45
CA MET A 81 1.64 1.53 15.43
C MET A 81 1.30 0.14 15.99
N LEU A 82 1.62 -0.93 15.25
CA LEU A 82 1.33 -2.28 15.73
C LEU A 82 2.15 -2.59 16.99
N PRO A 83 1.54 -3.23 18.02
CA PRO A 83 2.14 -3.34 19.35
C PRO A 83 3.31 -4.34 19.43
N GLU A 84 3.43 -5.21 18.44
CA GLU A 84 4.36 -6.34 18.45
C GLU A 84 5.74 -5.95 17.89
N ASP A 85 6.76 -6.75 18.22
CA ASP A 85 8.13 -6.47 17.79
C ASP A 85 8.31 -6.59 16.29
N LYS A 86 9.13 -5.70 15.74
CA LYS A 86 9.47 -5.68 14.32
C LYS A 86 10.46 -6.78 13.99
N ILE A 87 10.12 -7.61 13.02
CA ILE A 87 11.01 -8.57 12.39
C ILE A 87 11.50 -7.98 11.06
N LEU A 88 12.81 -8.03 10.84
CA LEU A 88 13.46 -7.60 9.61
C LEU A 88 13.88 -8.84 8.81
N TYR A 89 13.41 -8.92 7.56
CA TYR A 89 13.84 -9.89 6.58
C TYR A 89 14.64 -9.16 5.50
N THR A 90 15.85 -9.63 5.22
CA THR A 90 16.71 -9.08 4.16
C THR A 90 16.78 -10.03 2.97
N SER A 91 16.68 -9.52 1.75
CA SER A 91 16.89 -10.33 0.55
C SER A 91 18.35 -10.77 0.45
N ILE A 92 18.58 -11.83 -0.32
CA ILE A 92 19.91 -12.31 -0.70
C ILE A 92 19.98 -12.18 -2.21
N ASP A 93 20.50 -11.05 -2.68
CA ASP A 93 20.60 -10.74 -4.10
C ASP A 93 21.98 -11.13 -4.63
N LYS A 94 22.03 -11.67 -5.85
CA LYS A 94 23.27 -11.97 -6.56
C LYS A 94 23.12 -11.56 -8.01
N ALA A 95 24.13 -10.90 -8.56
CA ALA A 95 24.21 -10.65 -9.99
C ALA A 95 24.60 -11.95 -10.72
N GLU A 96 23.99 -12.21 -11.88
CA GLU A 96 24.35 -13.30 -12.79
C GLU A 96 24.61 -12.72 -14.19
N ASN A 97 25.69 -13.16 -14.83
CA ASN A 97 26.17 -12.69 -16.13
C ASN A 97 26.81 -13.88 -16.84
N GLU A 98 26.54 -14.03 -18.14
CA GLU A 98 27.02 -15.12 -18.99
C GLU A 98 28.56 -15.15 -19.06
N ASP A 99 29.22 -13.99 -19.00
CA ASP A 99 30.67 -13.88 -19.14
C ASP A 99 31.46 -14.04 -17.82
N LYS A 100 30.79 -14.17 -16.66
CA LYS A 100 31.34 -14.31 -15.28
C LYS A 100 32.43 -13.34 -14.82
N GLN A 101 33.04 -12.54 -15.70
CA GLN A 101 34.18 -11.66 -15.42
C GLN A 101 33.77 -10.34 -14.76
N VAL A 102 32.51 -9.91 -14.93
CA VAL A 102 31.99 -8.63 -14.40
C VAL A 102 31.19 -8.81 -13.10
N LEU A 103 30.98 -10.06 -12.65
CA LEU A 103 30.11 -10.35 -11.51
C LEU A 103 30.71 -10.00 -10.15
N ASP A 104 32.02 -10.13 -10.01
CA ASP A 104 32.74 -9.81 -8.78
C ASP A 104 32.88 -8.29 -8.54
N GLU A 105 32.39 -7.43 -9.47
CA GLU A 105 32.49 -5.97 -9.37
C GLU A 105 31.30 -5.31 -8.66
N TYR A 106 30.16 -5.99 -8.52
CA TYR A 106 29.00 -5.43 -7.83
C TYR A 106 29.10 -5.71 -6.34
N LEU A 107 29.43 -4.67 -5.56
CA LEU A 107 29.35 -4.73 -4.10
C LEU A 107 27.94 -5.07 -3.66
N ASP A 108 27.84 -5.91 -2.63
CA ASP A 108 26.58 -6.26 -1.96
C ASP A 108 25.76 -5.00 -1.61
N GLU A 109 26.41 -3.96 -1.10
CA GLU A 109 25.80 -2.66 -0.77
C GLU A 109 25.12 -1.98 -1.97
N PHE A 110 25.72 -2.11 -3.16
CA PHE A 110 25.15 -1.58 -4.39
C PHE A 110 23.88 -2.35 -4.75
N LEU A 111 23.91 -3.69 -4.68
CA LEU A 111 22.73 -4.53 -4.93
C LEU A 111 21.61 -4.23 -3.94
N TYR A 112 21.93 -4.07 -2.65
CA TYR A 112 20.96 -3.75 -1.58
C TYR A 112 20.30 -2.38 -1.76
N SER A 113 20.99 -1.45 -2.44
CA SER A 113 20.47 -0.12 -2.76
C SER A 113 19.47 -0.12 -3.92
N LEU A 114 19.47 -1.17 -4.75
CA LEU A 114 18.59 -1.26 -5.90
C LEU A 114 17.14 -1.46 -5.42
N SER A 115 16.22 -0.64 -5.95
CA SER A 115 14.78 -0.80 -5.76
C SER A 115 14.06 -0.75 -7.10
N PRO A 116 14.33 -1.70 -8.02
CA PRO A 116 13.70 -1.72 -9.32
C PRO A 116 12.20 -2.03 -9.19
N ASN A 117 11.39 -1.43 -10.06
CA ASN A 117 9.94 -1.65 -10.06
C ASN A 117 9.60 -3.13 -10.26
N GLY A 118 8.68 -3.65 -9.44
CA GLY A 118 8.24 -5.05 -9.51
C GLY A 118 9.14 -6.07 -8.78
N PHE A 119 10.24 -5.62 -8.18
CA PHE A 119 11.05 -6.44 -7.28
C PHE A 119 10.72 -6.13 -5.81
N PRO A 120 10.76 -7.15 -4.92
CA PRO A 120 10.66 -6.90 -3.50
C PRO A 120 11.83 -6.02 -3.04
N LEU A 121 11.56 -5.18 -2.04
CA LEU A 121 12.61 -4.39 -1.40
C LEU A 121 13.63 -5.32 -0.74
N HIS A 122 14.90 -4.88 -0.72
CA HIS A 122 15.95 -5.60 0.01
C HIS A 122 15.56 -5.81 1.47
N GLU A 123 14.97 -4.80 2.12
CA GLU A 123 14.45 -4.90 3.47
C GLU A 123 12.92 -5.04 3.50
N LEU A 124 12.43 -6.14 4.07
CA LEU A 124 11.03 -6.34 4.41
C LEU A 124 10.87 -6.30 5.94
N LYS A 125 10.15 -5.28 6.42
CA LYS A 125 9.85 -5.06 7.85
C LYS A 125 8.43 -5.54 8.12
N LEU A 126 8.27 -6.46 9.07
CA LEU A 126 6.96 -7.02 9.44
C LEU A 126 6.77 -7.01 10.95
N LYS A 127 5.50 -7.00 11.36
CA LYS A 127 5.05 -7.20 12.74
C LYS A 127 3.87 -8.15 12.71
N LYS A 128 3.57 -8.81 13.83
CA LYS A 128 2.37 -9.62 13.95
C LYS A 128 1.12 -8.76 13.72
N ASN A 129 0.16 -9.30 12.97
CA ASN A 129 -1.06 -8.65 12.47
C ASN A 129 -0.85 -7.56 11.40
N ALA A 130 0.36 -7.42 10.84
CA ALA A 130 0.56 -6.56 9.68
C ALA A 130 -0.20 -7.08 8.45
N ILE A 131 -0.88 -6.17 7.74
CA ILE A 131 -1.52 -6.48 6.47
C ILE A 131 -0.42 -6.60 5.41
N VAL A 132 -0.43 -7.71 4.67
CA VAL A 132 0.53 -7.98 3.59
C VAL A 132 -0.20 -8.23 2.28
N MET A 133 0.35 -7.69 1.20
CA MET A 133 -0.10 -7.96 -0.16
C MET A 133 0.93 -8.85 -0.87
N LEU A 134 0.48 -9.96 -1.43
CA LEU A 134 1.34 -10.83 -2.23
C LEU A 134 1.58 -10.21 -3.60
N ILE A 135 2.85 -10.02 -3.96
CA ILE A 135 3.26 -9.44 -5.26
C ILE A 135 3.35 -10.52 -6.35
N ARG A 136 3.46 -11.79 -5.96
CA ARG A 136 3.54 -12.94 -6.88
C ARG A 136 2.56 -14.02 -6.46
N ASN A 137 1.98 -14.69 -7.46
CA ASN A 137 1.21 -15.90 -7.22
C ASN A 137 2.16 -17.02 -6.79
N LEU A 138 1.87 -17.68 -5.67
CA LEU A 138 2.66 -18.79 -5.14
C LEU A 138 2.21 -20.15 -5.70
N ASN A 139 1.01 -20.23 -6.30
CA ASN A 139 0.48 -21.44 -6.91
C ASN A 139 0.43 -21.30 -8.43
N ILE A 140 1.55 -21.68 -9.07
CA ILE A 140 1.71 -21.62 -10.53
C ILE A 140 0.92 -22.74 -11.21
N GLU A 141 0.65 -23.86 -10.52
CA GLU A 141 0.02 -25.04 -11.11
C GLU A 141 -1.52 -24.92 -11.26
N GLN A 142 -2.20 -24.11 -10.44
CA GLN A 142 -3.67 -23.97 -10.48
C GLN A 142 -4.18 -22.63 -11.00
N GLY A 143 -3.31 -21.71 -11.46
CA GLY A 143 -3.74 -20.52 -12.19
C GLY A 143 -4.47 -19.44 -11.38
N GLY A 144 -4.46 -19.47 -10.04
CA GLY A 144 -4.97 -18.39 -9.21
C GLY A 144 -5.12 -18.75 -7.73
N LEU A 145 -5.09 -17.75 -6.85
CA LEU A 145 -5.52 -17.90 -5.45
C LEU A 145 -7.04 -17.94 -5.43
N ASP A 146 -7.61 -19.09 -5.05
CA ASP A 146 -9.05 -19.24 -4.80
C ASP A 146 -9.44 -18.42 -3.54
N PRO A 147 -10.29 -17.39 -3.65
CA PRO A 147 -10.74 -16.61 -2.49
C PRO A 147 -11.75 -17.37 -1.61
N GLY A 148 -12.10 -18.62 -1.93
CA GLY A 148 -13.11 -19.40 -1.23
C GLY A 148 -12.67 -20.20 0.01
N ASN A 149 -11.44 -20.03 0.52
CA ASN A 149 -10.97 -20.86 1.65
C ASN A 149 -10.04 -20.15 2.64
N LEU A 150 -10.42 -18.95 3.09
CA LEU A 150 -9.95 -18.35 4.34
C LEU A 150 -11.14 -17.88 5.19
#